data_AF-A0A564Z5L0-F1
#
_entry.id   AF-A0A564Z5L0-F1
#
_cell.length_a   1.000
_cell.length_b   1.000
_cell.length_c   1.000
_cell.angle_alpha   90.00
_cell.angle_beta   90.00
_cell.angle_gamma   90.00
#
_symmetry.space_group_name_H-M   'P 1'
#
loop_
_entity.id
_entity.type
_entity.pdbx_description
1 polymer ?
#
loop_
_entity_poly.entity_id
_entity_poly.type
_entity_poly.pdbx_seq_one_letter_code
_entity_poly.pdbx_strand_id
1 'polypeptide(L)' 'GKDLFDLVCGTFGLRETWYFGLQSYILVSDGSVKYLNWLKPDKILSQHPLPLPFQFCYFFHAKFYPEDVEHELIQ' A
#
# COMPACT_ATOMS: atom_id res chain seq x y z
N GLY A 1 10.28 -1.21 0.17
CA GLY A 1 8.83 -1.23 -0.10
C GLY A 1 8.18 -2.33 0.72
N LYS A 2 8.80 -3.52 0.66
CA LYS A 2 8.50 -4.66 1.53
C LYS A 2 8.50 -4.29 3.01
N ASP A 3 9.51 -3.58 3.51
CA ASP A 3 9.58 -3.23 4.95
C ASP A 3 8.39 -2.40 5.43
N LEU A 4 7.91 -1.46 4.60
CA LEU A 4 6.72 -0.66 4.90
C LEU A 4 5.46 -1.55 4.92
N PHE A 5 5.35 -2.48 3.97
CA PHE A 5 4.23 -3.41 3.91
C PHE A 5 4.22 -4.36 5.11
N ASP A 6 5.37 -4.96 5.43
CA ASP A 6 5.54 -5.88 6.55
C ASP A 6 5.28 -5.17 7.89
N LEU A 7 5.70 -3.91 8.03
CA LEU A 7 5.37 -3.07 9.20
C LEU A 7 3.86 -2.88 9.36
N VAL A 8 3.17 -2.54 8.27
CA VAL A 8 1.71 -2.32 8.26
C VAL A 8 0.99 -3.63 8.64
N CYS A 9 1.32 -4.74 7.98
CA CYS A 9 0.74 -6.05 8.29
C CYS A 9 1.01 -6.47 9.74
N GLY A 10 2.24 -6.28 10.24
CA GLY A 10 2.60 -6.55 11.63
C GLY A 10 1.84 -5.70 12.64
N THR A 11 1.62 -4.41 12.32
CA THR A 11 0.87 -3.48 13.18
C THR A 11 -0.60 -3.88 13.30
N PHE A 12 -1.22 -4.32 12.20
CA PHE A 12 -2.61 -4.79 12.20
C PHE A 12 -2.76 -6.27 12.61
N GLY A 13 -1.66 -6.99 12.85
CA GLY A 13 -1.69 -8.42 13.15
C GLY A 13 -2.23 -9.27 12.00
N LEU A 14 -2.05 -8.81 10.75
CA LEU A 14 -2.64 -9.42 9.56
C LEU A 14 -1.72 -10.52 9.01
N ARG A 15 -2.23 -11.76 8.95
CA ARG A 15 -1.53 -12.95 8.46
C ARG A 15 -1.82 -13.24 6.99
N GLU A 16 -3.04 -12.95 6.53
CA GLU A 16 -3.51 -13.18 5.15
C GLU A 16 -3.03 -12.08 4.19
N THR A 17 -1.71 -11.83 4.19
CA THR A 17 -1.11 -10.69 3.50
C THR A 17 -1.18 -10.78 1.97
N TRP A 18 -1.41 -11.97 1.43
CA TRP A 18 -1.49 -12.23 -0.02
C TRP A 18 -2.66 -11.53 -0.72
N TYR A 19 -3.73 -11.19 0.00
CA TYR A 19 -4.85 -10.42 -0.57
C TYR A 19 -4.54 -8.91 -0.65
N PHE A 20 -3.58 -8.42 0.12
CA PHE A 20 -3.41 -6.98 0.33
C PHE A 20 -2.19 -6.41 -0.40
N GLY A 21 -2.22 -5.09 -0.58
CA GLY A 21 -1.11 -4.32 -1.12
C GLY A 21 -1.19 -2.86 -0.69
N LEU A 22 -0.10 -2.13 -0.91
CA LEU A 22 -0.08 -0.68 -0.73
C LEU A 22 -0.20 0.00 -2.09
N GLN A 23 -1.20 0.86 -2.25
CA GLN A 23 -1.32 1.75 -3.40
C GLN A 23 -0.59 3.06 -3.10
N SER A 24 0.24 3.52 -4.02
CA SER A 24 0.95 4.79 -3.91
C SER A 24 0.16 5.92 -4.58
N TYR A 25 0.08 7.03 -3.86
CA TYR A 25 -0.59 8.25 -4.29
C TYR A 25 0.36 9.44 -4.11
N ILE A 26 0.14 10.46 -4.92
CA ILE A 26 0.76 11.78 -4.72
C ILE A 26 -0.33 12.74 -4.29
N LEU A 27 -0.13 13.39 -3.15
CA LEU A 27 -0.90 14.56 -2.76
C LEU A 27 -0.37 15.77 -3.53
N VAL A 28 -1.26 16.43 -4.27
CA VAL A 28 -0.97 17.65 -5.05
C VAL A 28 -1.38 18.86 -4.21
N SER A 29 -0.77 20.02 -4.48
CA SER A 29 -1.02 21.28 -3.75
C SER A 29 -2.47 21.74 -3.71
N ASP A 30 -3.31 21.30 -4.65
CA ASP A 30 -4.74 21.61 -4.65
C ASP A 30 -5.56 20.71 -3.70
N GLY A 31 -4.91 19.79 -2.97
CA GLY A 31 -5.53 18.83 -2.07
C GLY A 31 -5.99 17.53 -2.77
N SER A 32 -5.88 17.45 -4.09
CA SER A 32 -6.21 16.25 -4.85
C SER A 32 -5.16 15.16 -4.65
N VAL A 33 -5.63 13.92 -4.49
CA VAL A 33 -4.78 12.72 -4.48
C VAL A 33 -4.78 12.07 -5.85
N LYS A 34 -3.59 11.85 -6.42
CA LYS A 34 -3.43 11.16 -7.70
C LYS A 34 -2.86 9.78 -7.49
N TYR A 35 -3.58 8.78 -7.98
CA TYR A 35 -3.10 7.39 -7.99
C TYR A 35 -1.91 7.25 -8.94
N LEU A 36 -0.88 6.54 -8.47
CA LEU A 36 0.28 6.19 -9.30
C LEU A 36 0.27 4.71 -9.68
N ASN A 37 0.48 3.84 -8.69
CA ASN A 37 0.64 2.41 -8.86
C ASN A 37 0.68 1.71 -7.50
N TRP A 38 0.53 0.39 -7.51
CA TRP A 38 0.87 -0.46 -6.38
C TRP A 38 2.37 -0.38 -6.06
N LEU A 39 2.69 -0.22 -4.77
CA LEU A 39 4.04 -0.23 -4.24
C LEU A 39 4.68 -1.59 -4.52
N LYS A 40 5.78 -1.56 -5.28
CA LYS A 40 6.61 -2.75 -5.49
C LYS A 40 7.44 -3.04 -4.24
N PRO A 41 7.59 -4.32 -3.84
CA PRO A 41 8.36 -4.68 -2.64
C PRO A 41 9.82 -4.20 -2.72
N ASP A 42 10.44 -4.32 -3.88
CA ASP A 42 11.84 -3.92 -4.15
C ASP A 42 12.05 -2.40 -4.20
N LYS A 43 10.98 -1.60 -4.13
CA LYS A 43 11.10 -0.14 -4.24
C LYS A 43 11.71 0.43 -2.97
N ILE A 44 12.87 1.07 -3.10
CA ILE A 44 13.53 1.82 -2.02
C ILE A 44 12.83 3.17 -1.87
N LEU A 45 12.21 3.42 -0.71
CA LEU A 45 11.38 4.61 -0.49
C LEU A 45 12.20 5.87 -0.23
N SER A 46 13.38 5.74 0.37
CA SER A 46 14.28 6.84 0.71
C SER A 46 14.91 7.53 -0.51
N GLN A 47 14.88 6.90 -1.69
CA GLN A 47 15.49 7.42 -2.92
C GLN A 47 14.55 8.31 -3.75
N HIS A 48 13.37 8.65 -3.22
CA HIS A 48 12.33 9.36 -3.95
C HIS A 48 12.04 10.73 -3.31
N PRO A 49 12.96 11.71 -3.40
CA PRO A 49 12.65 13.08 -3.02
C PRO A 49 11.66 13.64 -4.05
N LEU A 50 10.39 13.77 -3.67
CA LEU A 50 9.45 14.58 -4.46
C LEU A 50 9.77 16.05 -4.23
N PRO A 51 9.64 16.89 -5.26
CA PRO A 51 9.68 18.33 -5.06
C PRO A 51 8.52 18.75 -4.14
N LEU A 52 8.75 19.68 -3.22
CA LEU A 52 7.64 20.33 -2.52
C LEU A 52 6.74 21.02 -3.55
N PRO A 53 5.41 21.01 -3.40
CA PRO A 53 4.61 20.64 -2.21
C PRO A 53 4.06 19.20 -2.23
N PHE A 54 4.63 18.33 -3.06
CA PHE A 54 4.08 16.98 -3.26
C PHE A 54 4.49 16.03 -2.13
N GLN A 55 3.53 15.27 -1.61
CA GLN A 55 3.78 14.25 -0.59
C GLN A 55 3.35 12.87 -1.09
N PHE A 56 4.17 11.85 -0.80
CA PHE A 56 3.76 10.46 -1.02
C PHE A 56 2.77 10.02 0.07
N CYS A 57 1.65 9.47 -0.37
CA CYS A 57 0.68 8.81 0.49
C CYS A 57 0.58 7.34 0.07
N TYR A 58 0.38 6.46 1.04
CA TYR A 58 0.15 5.04 0.79
C TYR A 58 -1.18 4.63 1.40
N PHE A 59 -2.01 3.96 0.61
CA PHE A 59 -3.28 3.41 1.06
C PHE A 59 -3.19 1.89 1.03
N PHE A 60 -3.59 1.25 2.13
CA PHE A 60 -3.63 -0.19 2.26
C PHE A 60 -4.96 -0.71 1.72
N HIS A 61 -4.92 -1.54 0.68
CA HIS A 61 -6.10 -2.03 -0.02
C HIS A 61 -5.97 -3.52 -0.37
N ALA A 62 -7.12 -4.18 -0.51
CA ALA A 62 -7.19 -5.50 -1.14
C ALA A 62 -6.84 -5.38 -2.63
N LYS A 63 -5.78 -6.08 -3.03
CA LYS A 63 -5.32 -6.19 -4.41
C LYS A 63 -5.90 -7.42 -5.09
N PHE A 64 -6.08 -8.48 -4.33
CA PHE A 64 -6.68 -9.74 -4.76
C PHE A 64 -7.86 -10.06 -3.85
N TYR A 65 -8.82 -10.79 -4.39
CA TYR A 65 -10.03 -11.18 -3.69
C TYR A 65 -10.11 -12.71 -3.68
N PRO A 66 -10.59 -13.33 -2.59
CA PRO A 66 -10.89 -14.76 -2.57
C PRO A 66 -11.99 -15.07 -3.59
N GLU A 67 -11.96 -16.28 -4.14
CA GLU A 67 -13.05 -16.76 -5.00
C GLU A 67 -14.24 -17.18 -4.13
N ASP A 68 -13.98 -17.77 -2.96
CA ASP A 68 -14.97 -18.13 -1.96
C ASP A 68 -14.63 -17.51 -0.60
N VAL A 69 -15.36 -16.46 -0.24
CA VAL A 69 -15.14 -15.69 1.00
C VAL A 69 -15.35 -16.55 2.24
N GLU A 70 -16.34 -17.46 2.24
CA GLU A 70 -16.70 -18.25 3.42
C GLU A 70 -15.67 -19.34 3.72
N HIS A 71 -14.95 -19.80 2.70
CA HIS A 71 -13.96 -20.87 2.82
C HIS A 71 -12.51 -20.38 2.85
N GLU A 72 -12.22 -19.22 2.26
CA GLU A 72 -10.83 -18.72 2.12
C GLU A 72 -10.42 -17.69 3.16
N LEU A 73 -11.33 -16.85 3.69
CA LEU A 73 -10.98 -15.89 4.75
C LEU A 73 -11.04 -16.57 6.11
N ILE A 74 -9.90 -16.58 6.81
CA ILE A 74 -9.75 -17.33 8.06
C ILE A 74 -9.66 -16.41 9.29
N GLN A 75 -8.96 -15.27 9.16
CA GLN A 75 -8.50 -14.51 10.32
C GLN A 75 -9.60 -13.74 11.06
#